data_AF-A0A659SED1-F1
#
_entry.id   AF-A0A659SED1-F1
#
_cell.length_a   1.000
_cell.length_b   1.000
_cell.length_c   1.000
_cell.angle_alpha   90.00
_cell.angle_beta   90.00
_cell.angle_gamma   90.00
#
_symmetry.space_group_name_H-M   'P 1'
#
loop_
_entity.id
_entity.type
_entity.pdbx_description
1 polymer ?
#
loop_
_entity_poly.entity_id
_entity_poly.type
_entity_poly.pdbx_seq_one_letter_code
_entity_poly.pdbx_strand_id
1 'polypeptide(L)'
;DNQDGFQQLFSELGIAYRFQVVQGRTRINVKLTEKDGEVTDFNFSGFDVTPADWERVGNDSLRWRGQVDMVCVSGSLPAGVSPEAFTDWMTRLRSQCPCTGSG
;
A
#
# COMPACT_ATOMS: atom_id res chain seq x y z
N ASP A 1 0.38 18.40 3.76
CA ASP A 1 -0.49 18.62 2.58
C ASP A 1 -1.39 17.46 2.17
N ASN A 2 -0.92 16.29 1.72
CA ASN A 2 -1.89 15.18 1.51
C ASN A 2 -2.14 14.32 2.75
N GLN A 3 -1.14 14.21 3.64
CA GLN A 3 -1.23 13.33 4.82
C GLN A 3 -2.29 13.80 5.81
N ASP A 4 -2.37 15.11 6.05
CA ASP A 4 -3.26 15.70 7.07
C ASP A 4 -4.73 15.46 6.70
N GLY A 5 -5.09 15.63 5.42
CA GLY A 5 -6.44 15.36 4.93
C GLY A 5 -6.84 13.89 5.05
N PHE A 6 -5.92 12.96 4.77
CA PHE A 6 -6.19 11.53 4.99
C PHE A 6 -6.34 11.21 6.47
N GLN A 7 -5.45 11.70 7.33
CA GLN A 7 -5.53 11.44 8.77
C GLN A 7 -6.86 11.93 9.35
N GLN A 8 -7.30 13.13 8.96
CA GLN A 8 -8.61 13.64 9.36
C GLN A 8 -9.75 12.74 8.90
N LEU A 9 -9.78 12.36 7.62
CA LEU A 9 -10.82 11.48 7.08
C LEU A 9 -10.87 10.12 7.77
N PHE A 10 -9.72 9.48 7.99
CA PHE A 10 -9.66 8.19 8.69
C PHE A 10 -10.13 8.32 10.14
N SER A 11 -9.77 9.42 10.82
CA SER A 11 -10.24 9.71 12.17
C SER A 11 -11.77 9.87 12.21
N GLU A 12 -12.36 10.63 11.28
CA GLU A 12 -13.81 10.83 11.19
C GLU A 12 -14.57 9.52 10.93
N LEU A 13 -13.96 8.59 10.18
CA LEU A 13 -14.53 7.27 9.88
C LEU A 13 -14.22 6.19 10.94
N GLY A 14 -13.46 6.51 11.99
CA GLY A 14 -13.05 5.55 13.01
C GLY A 14 -12.09 4.47 12.49
N ILE A 15 -11.36 4.74 11.40
CA ILE A 15 -10.41 3.82 10.78
C ILE A 15 -9.02 4.09 11.34
N ALA A 16 -8.34 3.05 11.84
CA ALA A 16 -6.99 3.18 12.35
C ALA A 16 -5.99 3.56 11.23
N TYR A 17 -5.34 4.71 11.37
CA TYR A 17 -4.31 5.18 10.43
C TYR A 17 -2.94 4.59 10.79
N ARG A 18 -2.42 3.69 9.95
CA ARG A 18 -1.12 3.00 10.18
C ARG A 18 -0.21 3.00 8.94
N PHE A 19 -0.25 4.09 8.18
CA PHE A 19 0.56 4.23 6.96
C PHE A 19 2.02 4.53 7.27
N GLN A 20 2.95 3.94 6.49
CA GLN A 20 4.36 4.31 6.52
C GLN A 20 4.59 5.53 5.65
N VAL A 21 5.27 6.53 6.20
CA VAL A 21 5.66 7.73 5.46
C VAL A 21 7.02 7.50 4.82
N VAL A 22 7.06 7.51 3.49
CA VAL A 22 8.30 7.41 2.69
C VAL A 22 8.69 8.80 2.20
N GLN A 23 9.99 9.08 2.09
CA GLN A 23 10.48 10.33 1.52
C GLN A 23 10.18 10.40 0.01
N GLY A 24 9.43 11.42 -0.41
CA GLY A 24 9.02 11.62 -1.79
C GLY A 24 7.70 12.38 -1.86
N ARG A 25 7.38 12.97 -3.00
CA ARG A 25 6.08 13.64 -3.19
C ARG A 25 5.00 12.59 -3.50
N THR A 26 3.80 12.79 -2.95
CA THR A 26 2.62 12.01 -3.33
C THR A 26 2.41 12.08 -4.85
N ARG A 27 2.13 10.94 -5.46
CA ARG A 27 1.97 10.74 -6.91
C ARG A 27 0.94 11.72 -7.49
N ILE A 28 1.30 12.43 -8.57
CA ILE A 28 0.35 13.25 -9.34
C ILE A 28 -0.25 12.35 -10.42
N ASN A 29 -1.58 12.27 -10.50
CA ASN A 29 -2.29 11.62 -11.60
C ASN A 29 -2.94 12.70 -12.46
N VAL A 30 -2.64 12.73 -13.76
CA VAL A 30 -3.30 13.63 -14.71
C VAL A 30 -4.16 12.80 -15.65
N LYS A 31 -5.46 13.07 -15.65
CA LYS A 31 -6.41 12.49 -16.60
C LYS A 31 -6.76 13.56 -17.63
N LEU A 32 -6.44 13.30 -18.89
CA LEU A 32 -6.82 14.15 -20.02
C LEU A 32 -8.01 13.48 -20.72
N THR A 33 -9.17 14.15 -20.70
CA THR A 33 -10.37 13.67 -21.37
C THR A 33 -10.60 14.51 -22.64
N GLU A 34 -10.60 13.86 -23.80
CA GLU A 34 -10.99 14.51 -25.05
C GLU A 34 -12.52 14.48 -25.22
N LYS A 35 -13.06 15.37 -26.07
CA LYS A 35 -14.50 15.53 -26.28
C LYS A 35 -15.18 14.26 -26.83
N ASP A 36 -14.38 13.33 -27.32
CA ASP A 36 -14.82 12.11 -28.00
C ASP A 36 -14.90 10.92 -27.02
N GLY A 37 -14.56 11.13 -25.74
CA GLY A 37 -14.63 10.13 -24.68
C GLY A 37 -13.33 9.37 -24.42
N GLU A 38 -12.29 9.60 -25.24
CA GLU A 38 -10.95 9.07 -25.01
C GLU A 38 -10.33 9.71 -23.76
N VAL A 39 -9.86 8.88 -22.82
CA VAL A 39 -9.17 9.31 -21.60
C VAL A 39 -7.72 8.87 -21.70
N THR A 40 -6.82 9.85 -21.81
CA THR A 40 -5.37 9.60 -21.71
C THR A 40 -4.92 9.77 -20.27
N ASP A 41 -4.46 8.67 -19.67
CA ASP A 41 -3.97 8.62 -18.29
C ASP A 41 -2.44 8.77 -18.23
N PHE A 42 -1.97 9.89 -17.70
CA PHE A 42 -0.56 10.08 -17.35
C PHE A 42 -0.34 9.72 -15.88
N ASN A 43 0.20 8.52 -15.65
CA ASN A 43 0.60 8.03 -14.33
C ASN A 43 2.09 8.33 -14.09
N PHE A 44 2.42 9.47 -13.47
CA PHE A 44 3.80 9.74 -13.08
C PHE A 44 4.26 8.67 -12.07
N SER A 45 5.48 8.14 -12.17
CA SER A 45 6.04 7.30 -11.12
C SER A 45 6.01 8.07 -9.79
N GLY A 46 5.45 7.46 -8.75
CA GLY A 46 5.33 8.08 -7.44
C GLY A 46 6.69 8.21 -6.74
N PHE A 47 6.66 8.17 -5.41
CA PHE A 47 7.86 7.95 -4.61
C PHE A 47 8.52 6.60 -4.97
N ASP A 48 9.84 6.54 -4.86
CA ASP A 48 10.61 5.31 -4.98
C ASP A 48 10.74 4.68 -3.59
N VAL A 49 10.39 3.41 -3.45
CA VAL A 49 10.43 2.72 -2.16
C VAL A 49 11.81 2.14 -1.96
N THR A 50 12.53 2.64 -0.96
CA THR A 50 13.83 2.07 -0.60
C THR A 50 13.66 0.69 0.03
N PRO A 51 14.66 -0.21 -0.06
CA PRO A 51 14.61 -1.50 0.63
C PRO A 51 14.33 -1.37 2.13
N ALA A 52 14.87 -0.34 2.79
CA ALA A 52 14.65 -0.09 4.22
C ALA A 52 13.21 0.31 4.54
N ASP A 53 12.57 1.10 3.67
CA ASP A 53 11.16 1.44 3.82
C ASP A 53 10.25 0.22 3.58
N TRP A 54 10.60 -0.62 2.59
CA TRP A 54 9.89 -1.87 2.34
C TRP A 54 9.97 -2.84 3.53
N GLU A 55 11.16 -3.01 4.13
CA GLU A 55 11.33 -3.82 5.33
C GLU A 55 10.48 -3.30 6.50
N ARG A 56 10.39 -1.97 6.67
CA ARG A 56 9.55 -1.37 7.72
C ARG A 56 8.08 -1.71 7.51
N VAL A 57 7.56 -1.58 6.29
CA VAL A 57 6.19 -2.00 5.93
C VAL A 57 5.97 -3.48 6.23
N GLY A 58 6.91 -4.33 5.82
CA GLY A 58 6.83 -5.77 6.04
C GLY A 58 6.78 -6.14 7.52
N ASN A 59 7.65 -5.54 8.34
CA ASN A 59 7.72 -5.86 9.76
C ASN A 59 6.51 -5.33 10.55
N ASP A 60 6.05 -4.11 10.27
CA ASP A 60 4.92 -3.53 10.99
C ASP A 60 3.59 -4.20 10.60
N SER A 61 3.40 -4.56 9.32
CA SER A 61 2.21 -5.31 8.90
C SER A 61 2.10 -6.68 9.57
N LEU A 62 3.21 -7.40 9.77
CA LEU A 62 3.23 -8.67 10.50
C LEU A 62 2.92 -8.48 12.00
N ARG A 63 3.40 -7.41 12.63
CA ARG A 63 3.08 -7.08 14.04
C ARG A 63 1.58 -6.84 14.25
N TRP A 64 0.91 -6.25 13.25
CA TRP A 64 -0.52 -5.96 13.33
C TRP A 64 -1.40 -7.12 12.91
N ARG A 65 -0.84 -8.16 12.29
CA ARG A 65 -1.62 -9.29 11.76
C ARG A 65 -2.54 -9.93 12.79
N GLY A 66 -2.09 -10.07 14.04
CA GLY A 66 -2.89 -10.66 15.13
C GLY A 66 -4.05 -9.78 15.63
N GLN A 67 -4.19 -8.56 15.10
CA GLN A 67 -5.23 -7.60 15.49
C GLN A 67 -6.38 -7.52 14.47
N VAL A 68 -6.31 -8.30 13.39
CA VAL A 68 -7.29 -8.29 12.29
C VAL A 68 -7.61 -9.71 11.87
N ASP A 69 -8.85 -9.98 11.45
CA ASP A 69 -9.22 -11.31 10.95
C ASP A 69 -8.84 -11.50 9.48
N MET A 70 -8.95 -10.41 8.71
CA MET A 70 -8.76 -10.40 7.26
C MET A 70 -7.74 -9.34 6.84
N VAL A 71 -6.92 -9.68 5.85
CA VAL A 71 -5.99 -8.76 5.20
C VAL A 71 -6.34 -8.67 3.72
N CYS A 72 -6.54 -7.45 3.23
CA CYS A 72 -6.73 -7.18 1.80
C CYS A 72 -5.47 -6.49 1.25
N VAL A 73 -4.96 -6.99 0.13
CA VAL A 73 -3.84 -6.40 -0.61
C VAL A 73 -4.34 -6.06 -2.01
N SER A 74 -4.31 -4.78 -2.37
CA SER A 74 -4.88 -4.27 -3.62
C SER A 74 -4.04 -3.14 -4.19
N GLY A 75 -4.01 -3.02 -5.53
CA GLY A 75 -3.25 -2.01 -6.24
C GLY A 75 -1.99 -2.56 -6.91
N SER A 76 -1.28 -1.69 -7.61
CA SER A 76 -0.01 -2.02 -8.26
C SER A 76 1.17 -1.88 -7.31
N LEU A 77 2.25 -2.60 -7.61
CA LEU A 77 3.49 -2.54 -6.85
C LEU A 77 4.16 -1.17 -7.05
N PRO A 78 4.65 -0.50 -5.99
CA PRO A 78 5.39 0.75 -6.15
C PRO A 78 6.75 0.50 -6.80
N ALA A 79 7.31 1.56 -7.41
CA ALA A 79 8.70 1.53 -7.87
C ALA A 79 9.65 1.25 -6.69
N GLY A 80 10.71 0.50 -6.94
CA GLY A 80 11.70 0.11 -5.92
C GLY A 80 11.43 -1.22 -5.23
N VAL A 81 10.22 -1.80 -5.36
CA VAL A 81 9.91 -3.13 -4.83
C VAL A 81 9.90 -4.14 -5.96
N SER A 82 10.65 -5.24 -5.80
CA SER A 82 10.67 -6.33 -6.77
C SER A 82 9.48 -7.29 -6.56
N PRO A 83 9.03 -8.00 -7.61
CA PRO A 83 8.00 -9.02 -7.49
C PRO A 83 8.36 -10.13 -6.48
N GLU A 84 9.64 -10.47 -6.37
CA GLU A 84 10.15 -11.45 -5.40
C GLU A 84 10.01 -10.95 -3.97
N ALA A 85 10.43 -9.70 -3.69
CA ALA A 85 10.27 -9.08 -2.37
C ALA A 85 8.80 -8.98 -1.94
N PHE A 86 7.90 -8.74 -2.91
CA PHE A 86 6.46 -8.77 -2.68
C PHE A 86 5.95 -10.18 -2.36
N THR A 87 6.40 -11.18 -3.12
CA THR A 87 6.03 -12.59 -2.93
C THR A 87 6.47 -13.13 -1.57
N ASP A 88 7.68 -12.78 -1.14
CA ASP A 88 8.21 -13.15 0.18
C ASP A 88 7.36 -12.55 1.31
N TRP A 89 7.01 -11.27 1.20
CA TRP A 89 6.13 -10.61 2.16
C TRP A 89 4.74 -11.24 2.21
N MET A 90 4.13 -11.53 1.06
CA MET A 90 2.83 -12.22 0.98
C MET A 90 2.88 -13.63 1.61
N THR A 91 3.98 -14.36 1.41
CA THR A 91 4.18 -15.68 2.01
C THR A 91 4.29 -15.59 3.53
N ARG A 92 5.05 -14.62 4.04
CA ARG A 92 5.16 -14.35 5.49
C ARG A 92 3.80 -13.99 6.10
N LEU A 93 3.02 -13.11 5.46
CA LEU A 93 1.67 -12.76 5.92
C LEU A 93 0.75 -13.98 5.98
N ARG A 94 0.77 -14.83 4.96
CA ARG A 94 -0.05 -16.06 4.90
C ARG A 94 0.33 -17.06 5.97
N SER A 95 1.63 -17.25 6.25
CA SER A 95 2.09 -18.18 7.29
C SER A 95 1.59 -17.86 8.69
N GLN A 96 1.22 -16.59 8.93
CA GLN A 96 0.66 -16.11 10.19
C GLN A 96 -0.87 -16.06 10.19
N CYS A 97 -1.53 -16.46 9.09
CA CYS A 97 -2.97 -16.65 9.05
C CYS A 97 -3.34 -18.00 9.69
N PRO A 98 -4.24 -18.04 10.68
CA PRO A 98 -4.74 -19.29 11.27
C PRO A 98 -5.39 -20.26 10.27
N CYS A 99 -5.72 -19.79 9.06
CA CYS A 99 -6.48 -20.51 8.05
C CYS A 99 -5.68 -21.59 7.29
N THR A 100 -4.41 -21.83 7.62
CA THR A 100 -3.58 -22.89 6.98
C THR A 100 -3.28 -24.05 7.94
N GLY A 101 -4.22 -24.36 8.83
CA GLY A 101 -4.32 -25.68 9.46
C GLY A 101 -5.41 -26.50 8.78
N SER A 102 -5.08 -27.25 7.74
CA SER A 102 -5.85 -28.41 7.24
C SER A 102 -5.03 -29.18 6.20
N GLY A 103 -4.56 -30.38 6.55
CA GLY A 103 -4.01 -31.37 5.63
C GLY A 103 -2.56 -31.75 5.92
#